data_AF-A0A1C6KDQ9-F1
#
_entry.id   AF-A0A1C6KDQ9-F1
#
_cell.length_a   1.000
_cell.length_b   1.000
_cell.length_c   1.000
_cell.angle_alpha   90.00
_cell.angle_beta   90.00
_cell.angle_gamma   90.00
#
_symmetry.space_group_name_H-M   'P 1'
#
loop_
_entity.id
_entity.type
_entity.pdbx_description
1 polymer ?
#
loop_
_entity_poly.entity_id
_entity_poly.type
_entity_poly.pdbx_seq_one_letter_code
_entity_poly.pdbx_strand_id
1 'polypeptide(L)'
;MLKNLHNLFVSEMEYIHKGKNTEIIDERTLLRLHSGLSSGLVSDEEAGLFRTRPVRISGTDYVPPRDVYEIRFKLSEVLYRQTELENPLERAVYLHCNIARIQPFIDCNKRTARLVESIVMMNAGLIPVYSAKDADILNYRKGLISFYENETYSLYTDYFLDRQLVRIKELTTDARMEM
;
A
#
# COMPACT_ATOMS: atom_id res chain seq x y z
N MET A 1 1.24 -10.25 14.75
CA MET A 1 1.80 -9.44 13.65
C MET A 1 1.26 -9.83 12.27
N LEU A 2 1.52 -11.03 11.73
CA LEU A 2 0.93 -11.46 10.43
C LEU A 2 -0.60 -11.62 10.46
N LYS A 3 -1.16 -11.98 11.62
CA LYS A 3 -2.60 -12.18 11.81
C LYS A 3 -3.43 -10.93 11.52
N ASN A 4 -2.98 -9.74 11.95
CA ASN A 4 -3.75 -8.50 11.77
C ASN A 4 -3.86 -8.11 10.29
N LEU A 5 -2.73 -8.19 9.56
CA LEU A 5 -2.70 -7.91 8.12
C LEU A 5 -3.61 -8.90 7.37
N HIS A 6 -3.48 -10.19 7.67
CA HIS A 6 -4.32 -11.22 7.05
C HIS A 6 -5.80 -10.98 7.32
N ASN A 7 -6.20 -10.80 8.58
CA ASN A 7 -7.59 -10.64 8.96
C ASN A 7 -8.20 -9.38 8.37
N LEU A 8 -7.48 -8.26 8.40
CA LEU A 8 -7.96 -7.02 7.83
C LEU A 8 -8.06 -7.13 6.30
N PHE A 9 -7.05 -7.70 5.63
CA PHE A 9 -7.13 -7.95 4.18
C PHE A 9 -8.34 -8.80 3.81
N VAL A 10 -8.60 -9.89 4.54
CA VAL A 10 -9.77 -10.75 4.31
C VAL A 10 -11.05 -9.96 4.52
N SER A 11 -11.16 -9.17 5.59
CA SER A 11 -12.31 -8.33 5.86
C SER A 11 -12.60 -7.33 4.73
N GLU A 12 -11.58 -6.64 4.22
CA GLU A 12 -11.75 -5.70 3.09
C GLU A 12 -12.13 -6.44 1.81
N MET A 13 -11.51 -7.60 1.55
CA MET A 13 -11.84 -8.43 0.39
C MET A 13 -13.28 -8.94 0.43
N GLU A 14 -13.76 -9.38 1.59
CA GLU A 14 -15.15 -9.80 1.76
C GLU A 14 -16.13 -8.64 1.58
N TYR A 15 -15.83 -7.48 2.18
CA TYR A 15 -16.65 -6.28 2.03
C TYR A 15 -16.80 -5.85 0.57
N ILE A 16 -15.69 -5.82 -0.18
CA ILE A 16 -15.66 -5.42 -1.59
C ILE A 16 -16.28 -6.50 -2.48
N HIS A 17 -15.80 -7.74 -2.38
CA HIS A 17 -16.10 -8.78 -3.36
C HIS A 17 -17.41 -9.52 -3.07
N LYS A 18 -17.63 -9.95 -1.82
CA LYS A 18 -18.88 -10.62 -1.44
C LYS A 18 -20.01 -9.60 -1.29
N GLY A 19 -19.71 -8.45 -0.71
CA GLY A 19 -20.66 -7.35 -0.53
C GLY A 19 -20.98 -6.56 -1.81
N LYS A 20 -20.20 -6.74 -2.89
CA LYS A 20 -20.27 -5.93 -4.13
C LYS A 20 -20.16 -4.42 -3.86
N ASN A 21 -19.37 -4.05 -2.86
CA ASN A 21 -19.13 -2.66 -2.51
C ASN A 21 -17.87 -2.13 -3.21
N THR A 22 -17.74 -0.81 -3.25
CA THR A 22 -16.49 -0.13 -3.60
C THR A 22 -16.02 0.62 -2.38
N GLU A 23 -14.82 0.34 -1.90
CA GLU A 23 -14.25 1.06 -0.76
C GLU A 23 -13.69 2.41 -1.22
N ILE A 24 -14.03 3.47 -0.49
CA ILE A 24 -13.56 4.82 -0.79
C ILE A 24 -12.18 4.99 -0.16
N ILE A 25 -11.21 5.45 -0.96
CA ILE A 25 -9.86 5.74 -0.47
C ILE A 25 -9.78 7.21 -0.07
N ASP A 26 -10.06 7.48 1.21
CA ASP A 26 -9.94 8.80 1.83
C ASP A 26 -9.11 8.74 3.13
N GLU A 27 -8.99 9.88 3.83
CA GLU A 27 -8.26 9.96 5.10
C GLU A 27 -8.87 9.01 6.14
N ARG A 28 -10.20 8.96 6.23
CA ARG A 28 -10.89 8.12 7.22
C ARG A 28 -10.58 6.64 7.00
N THR A 29 -10.63 6.17 5.75
CA THR A 29 -10.24 4.80 5.40
C THR A 29 -8.79 4.56 5.75
N LEU A 30 -7.87 5.47 5.43
CA LEU A 30 -6.46 5.30 5.77
C LEU A 30 -6.21 5.16 7.28
N LEU A 31 -6.85 6.02 8.10
CA LEU A 31 -6.75 5.96 9.55
C LEU A 31 -7.35 4.66 10.11
N ARG A 32 -8.51 4.23 9.60
CA ARG A 32 -9.17 2.95 9.96
C ARG A 32 -8.27 1.76 9.66
N LEU A 33 -7.70 1.70 8.46
CA LEU A 33 -6.81 0.62 8.05
C LEU A 33 -5.54 0.59 8.90
N HIS A 34 -4.94 1.75 9.16
CA HIS A 34 -3.78 1.84 10.04
C HIS A 34 -4.11 1.33 11.46
N SER A 35 -5.22 1.76 12.05
CA SER A 35 -5.65 1.31 13.38
C SER A 35 -5.76 -0.22 13.47
N GLY A 36 -6.40 -0.85 12.49
CA GLY A 36 -6.50 -2.32 12.45
C GLY A 36 -5.15 -3.02 12.26
N LEU A 37 -4.27 -2.48 11.43
CA LEU A 37 -2.93 -3.05 11.19
C LEU A 37 -2.01 -2.89 12.40
N SER A 38 -2.09 -1.77 13.10
CA SER A 38 -1.18 -1.38 14.17
C SER A 38 -1.54 -2.00 15.53
N SER A 39 -2.67 -2.71 15.62
CA SER A 39 -3.13 -3.38 16.85
C SER A 39 -2.04 -4.29 17.46
N GLY A 40 -1.67 -4.04 18.71
CA GLY A 40 -0.62 -4.80 19.41
C GLY A 40 0.81 -4.57 18.87
N LEU A 41 1.01 -3.55 18.04
CA LEU A 41 2.32 -3.11 17.53
C LEU A 41 2.63 -1.66 17.91
N VAL A 42 1.58 -0.84 17.99
CA VAL A 42 1.62 0.58 18.34
C VAL A 42 0.64 0.80 19.51
N SER A 43 0.88 1.81 20.34
CA SER A 43 -0.04 2.16 21.43
C SER A 43 -1.40 2.61 20.89
N ASP A 44 -2.46 2.45 21.69
CA ASP A 44 -3.81 2.89 21.31
C ASP A 44 -3.89 4.42 21.13
N GLU A 45 -2.98 5.17 21.76
CA GLU A 45 -2.83 6.63 21.61
C GLU A 45 -2.21 7.05 20.27
N GLU A 46 -1.61 6.12 19.52
CA GLU A 46 -0.99 6.37 18.21
C GLU A 46 -1.67 5.57 17.08
N ALA A 47 -2.45 4.54 17.41
CA ALA A 47 -3.16 3.71 16.45
C ALA A 47 -4.24 4.52 15.69
N GLY A 48 -4.19 4.48 14.37
CA GLY A 48 -5.11 5.25 13.52
C GLY A 48 -4.98 6.77 13.61
N LEU A 49 -3.85 7.28 14.10
CA LEU A 49 -3.61 8.72 14.25
C LEU A 49 -2.32 9.14 13.53
N PHE A 50 -2.30 10.38 13.01
CA PHE A 50 -1.09 10.95 12.45
C PHE A 50 -0.01 11.05 13.52
N ARG A 51 1.22 10.71 13.15
CA ARG A 51 2.35 10.84 14.08
C ARG A 51 2.63 12.31 14.39
N THR A 52 3.03 12.56 15.62
CA THR A 52 3.49 13.86 16.13
C THR A 52 5.01 13.88 16.33
N ARG A 53 5.68 12.75 16.09
CA ARG A 53 7.12 12.56 16.25
C ARG A 53 7.79 12.27 14.91
N PRO A 54 9.06 12.65 14.72
CA PRO A 54 9.79 12.33 13.50
C PRO A 54 10.10 10.83 13.40
N VAL A 55 10.14 10.32 12.17
CA VAL A 55 10.56 8.94 11.85
C VAL A 55 11.65 8.95 10.78
N ARG A 56 12.35 7.83 10.63
CA ARG A 56 13.31 7.60 9.53
C ARG A 56 12.93 6.35 8.76
N ILE A 57 13.31 6.31 7.49
CA ILE A 57 13.17 5.13 6.64
C ILE A 57 14.54 4.46 6.54
N SER A 58 14.65 3.21 6.99
CA SER A 58 15.91 2.46 6.87
C SER A 58 16.29 2.24 5.40
N GLY A 59 17.57 2.43 5.07
CA GLY A 59 18.14 2.15 3.75
C GLY A 59 18.05 3.30 2.74
N THR A 60 17.74 4.52 3.20
CA THR A 60 17.74 5.74 2.37
C THR A 60 18.09 6.96 3.23
N ASP A 61 18.67 7.98 2.63
CA ASP A 61 18.92 9.29 3.27
C ASP A 61 17.70 10.21 3.22
N TYR A 62 16.65 9.83 2.48
CA TYR A 62 15.40 10.58 2.44
C TYR A 62 14.79 10.73 3.84
N VAL A 63 14.41 11.98 4.18
CA VAL A 63 13.77 12.33 5.45
C VAL A 63 12.31 12.72 5.19
N PRO A 64 11.33 11.97 5.73
CA PRO A 64 9.92 12.33 5.60
C PRO A 64 9.57 13.68 6.28
N PRO A 65 8.47 14.34 5.87
CA PRO A 65 7.93 15.53 6.53
C PRO A 65 7.82 15.33 8.05
N ARG A 66 8.24 16.32 8.85
CA ARG A 66 8.21 16.19 10.32
C ARG A 66 6.93 16.73 10.92
N ASP A 67 6.46 17.85 10.38
CA ASP A 67 5.33 18.59 10.88
C ASP A 67 4.01 17.91 10.51
N VAL A 68 3.09 17.81 11.48
CA VAL A 68 1.81 17.11 11.28
C VAL A 68 0.92 17.82 10.27
N TYR A 69 0.98 19.14 10.16
CA TYR A 69 0.22 19.89 9.16
C TYR A 69 0.80 19.66 7.77
N GLU A 70 2.13 19.61 7.62
CA GLU A 70 2.77 19.24 6.34
C GLU A 70 2.40 17.81 5.92
N ILE A 71 2.39 16.85 6.85
CA ILE A 71 1.97 15.46 6.60
C ILE A 71 0.53 15.43 6.06
N ARG A 72 -0.40 16.10 6.76
CA ARG A 72 -1.82 16.11 6.37
C ARG A 72 -2.03 16.82 5.04
N PHE A 73 -1.33 17.92 4.81
CA PHE A 73 -1.37 18.65 3.54
C PHE A 73 -0.94 17.75 2.38
N LYS A 74 0.27 17.17 2.44
CA LYS A 74 0.77 16.29 1.36
C LYS A 74 -0.10 15.05 1.17
N LEU A 75 -0.61 14.48 2.26
CA LEU A 75 -1.53 13.34 2.14
C LEU A 75 -2.84 13.75 1.45
N SER A 76 -3.37 14.93 1.76
CA SER A 76 -4.58 15.44 1.10
C SER A 76 -4.38 15.65 -0.40
N GLU A 77 -3.22 16.15 -0.82
CA GLU A 77 -2.86 16.29 -2.24
C GLU A 77 -2.81 14.92 -2.92
N VAL A 78 -2.24 13.91 -2.25
CA VAL A 78 -2.19 12.53 -2.75
C VAL A 78 -3.59 11.93 -2.87
N LEU A 79 -4.44 12.09 -1.86
CA LEU A 79 -5.81 11.58 -1.85
C LEU A 79 -6.74 12.30 -2.83
N TYR A 80 -6.44 13.55 -3.16
CA TYR A 80 -7.12 14.28 -4.23
C TYR A 80 -6.66 13.78 -5.61
N ARG A 81 -5.35 13.78 -5.88
CA ARG A 81 -4.80 13.42 -7.20
C ARG A 81 -5.12 11.98 -7.61
N GLN A 82 -5.23 11.03 -6.67
CA GLN A 82 -5.64 9.67 -7.01
C GLN A 82 -7.03 9.60 -7.67
N THR A 83 -7.92 10.57 -7.40
CA THR A 83 -9.26 10.62 -8.01
C THR A 83 -9.21 10.92 -9.50
N GLU A 84 -8.13 11.56 -9.96
CA GLU A 84 -7.91 11.92 -11.37
C GLU A 84 -7.26 10.78 -12.18
N LEU A 85 -6.75 9.74 -11.51
CA LEU A 85 -6.05 8.62 -12.16
C LEU A 85 -7.04 7.55 -12.63
N GLU A 86 -7.41 7.54 -13.91
CA GLU A 86 -8.37 6.59 -14.46
C GLU A 86 -7.90 5.13 -14.40
N ASN A 87 -6.60 4.88 -14.63
CA ASN A 87 -6.05 3.53 -14.62
C ASN A 87 -5.88 3.01 -13.17
N PRO A 88 -6.54 1.91 -12.78
CA PRO A 88 -6.47 1.41 -11.41
C PRO A 88 -5.08 0.91 -11.02
N LEU A 89 -4.27 0.40 -11.96
CA LEU A 89 -2.90 -0.03 -11.70
C LEU A 89 -1.98 1.16 -11.42
N GLU A 90 -2.13 2.23 -12.20
CA GLU A 90 -1.40 3.49 -11.98
C GLU A 90 -1.79 4.10 -10.64
N ARG A 91 -3.10 4.15 -10.34
CA ARG A 91 -3.64 4.63 -9.08
C ARG A 91 -3.11 3.84 -7.88
N ALA A 92 -3.02 2.51 -7.99
CA ALA A 92 -2.51 1.63 -6.95
C ALA A 92 -1.02 1.91 -6.65
N VAL A 93 -0.18 1.97 -7.71
CA VAL A 93 1.25 2.32 -7.60
C VAL A 93 1.44 3.72 -7.01
N TYR A 94 0.67 4.70 -7.50
CA TYR A 94 0.72 6.08 -7.05
C TYR A 94 0.41 6.19 -5.55
N LEU A 95 -0.70 5.59 -5.10
CA LEU A 95 -1.08 5.61 -3.69
C LEU A 95 -0.04 4.91 -2.81
N HIS A 96 0.44 3.73 -3.21
CA HIS A 96 1.42 3.00 -2.42
C HIS A 96 2.69 3.83 -2.19
N CYS A 97 3.31 4.28 -3.28
CA CYS A 97 4.59 4.96 -3.26
C CYS A 97 4.50 6.25 -2.43
N ASN A 98 3.47 7.06 -2.66
CA ASN A 98 3.31 8.34 -1.98
C ASN A 98 2.99 8.19 -0.49
N ILE A 99 2.06 7.30 -0.10
CA ILE A 99 1.75 7.06 1.32
C ILE A 99 3.00 6.53 2.04
N ALA A 100 3.73 5.58 1.43
CA ALA A 100 4.95 5.02 2.00
C ALA A 100 6.10 6.04 2.10
N ARG A 101 6.10 7.09 1.25
CA ARG A 101 7.07 8.18 1.30
C ARG A 101 6.72 9.26 2.32
N ILE A 102 5.44 9.61 2.46
CA ILE A 102 4.98 10.60 3.45
C ILE A 102 5.18 10.10 4.89
N GLN A 103 5.04 8.79 5.10
CA GLN A 103 5.10 8.14 6.42
C GLN A 103 4.16 8.84 7.43
N PRO A 104 2.83 8.84 7.21
CA PRO A 104 1.89 9.57 8.07
C PRO A 104 1.78 9.03 9.51
N PHE A 105 2.22 7.80 9.75
CA PHE A 105 2.08 7.09 11.03
C PHE A 105 3.43 6.80 11.70
N ILE A 106 3.41 6.51 13.01
CA ILE A 106 4.65 6.24 13.77
C ILE A 106 5.33 4.93 13.35
N ASP A 107 4.53 3.94 12.93
CA ASP A 107 4.96 2.67 12.31
C ASP A 107 3.85 2.21 11.32
N CYS A 108 4.00 1.04 10.70
CA CYS A 108 3.03 0.40 9.81
C CYS A 108 2.79 1.09 8.45
N ASN A 109 3.44 2.21 8.13
CA ASN A 109 3.23 2.96 6.88
C ASN A 109 3.28 2.11 5.60
N LYS A 110 4.32 1.30 5.40
CA LYS A 110 4.44 0.44 4.21
C LYS A 110 3.34 -0.64 4.16
N ARG A 111 2.89 -1.12 5.32
CA ARG A 111 1.82 -2.12 5.43
C ARG A 111 0.46 -1.49 5.11
N THR A 112 0.20 -0.28 5.62
CA THR A 112 -1.00 0.48 5.29
C THR A 112 -1.03 0.83 3.80
N ALA A 113 0.08 1.33 3.24
CA ALA A 113 0.21 1.63 1.82
C ALA A 113 -0.07 0.39 0.94
N ARG A 114 0.42 -0.78 1.34
CA ARG A 114 0.17 -2.05 0.66
C ARG A 114 -1.28 -2.50 0.74
N LEU A 115 -1.93 -2.30 1.87
CA LEU A 115 -3.35 -2.63 2.00
C LEU A 115 -4.20 -1.70 1.13
N VAL A 116 -3.87 -0.40 1.07
CA VAL A 116 -4.51 0.56 0.15
C VAL A 116 -4.29 0.14 -1.31
N GLU A 117 -3.06 -0.20 -1.72
CA GLU A 117 -2.76 -0.75 -3.07
C GLU A 117 -3.67 -1.94 -3.39
N SER A 118 -3.84 -2.84 -2.42
CA SER A 118 -4.70 -4.01 -2.55
C SER A 118 -6.18 -3.64 -2.72
N ILE A 119 -6.68 -2.69 -1.94
CA ILE A 119 -8.08 -2.25 -2.03
C ILE A 119 -8.36 -1.62 -3.39
N VAL A 120 -7.45 -0.79 -3.91
CA VAL A 120 -7.58 -0.18 -5.23
C VAL A 120 -7.68 -1.25 -6.32
N MET A 121 -6.84 -2.29 -6.23
CA MET A 121 -6.90 -3.43 -7.15
C MET A 121 -8.22 -4.21 -7.00
N MET A 122 -8.64 -4.51 -5.78
CA MET A 122 -9.88 -5.27 -5.52
C MET A 122 -11.13 -4.52 -5.98
N ASN A 123 -11.18 -3.20 -5.78
CA ASN A 123 -12.24 -2.33 -6.30
C ASN A 123 -12.35 -2.41 -7.84
N ALA A 124 -11.23 -2.64 -8.53
CA ALA A 124 -11.18 -2.83 -9.98
C ALA A 124 -11.38 -4.30 -10.42
N GLY A 125 -11.69 -5.22 -9.50
CA GLY A 125 -11.82 -6.65 -9.80
C GLY A 125 -10.50 -7.36 -10.08
N LEU A 126 -9.37 -6.77 -9.71
CA LEU A 126 -8.03 -7.33 -9.89
C LEU A 126 -7.57 -8.03 -8.61
N ILE A 127 -6.82 -9.13 -8.77
CA ILE A 127 -6.28 -9.90 -7.65
C ILE A 127 -4.99 -9.22 -7.16
N PRO A 128 -4.90 -8.75 -5.90
CA PRO A 128 -3.65 -8.23 -5.35
C PRO A 128 -2.60 -9.34 -5.25
N VAL A 129 -1.35 -9.06 -5.63
CA VAL A 129 -0.26 -10.06 -5.62
C VAL A 129 0.92 -9.56 -4.82
N TYR A 130 1.32 -10.32 -3.81
CA TYR A 130 2.55 -10.08 -3.06
C TYR A 130 3.34 -11.38 -2.93
N SER A 131 4.65 -11.28 -3.09
CA SER A 131 5.56 -12.40 -2.95
C SER A 131 6.23 -12.41 -1.59
N ALA A 132 6.44 -13.62 -1.07
CA ALA A 132 7.28 -13.87 0.09
C ALA A 132 8.71 -14.30 -0.29
N LYS A 133 9.05 -14.38 -1.59
CA LYS A 133 10.42 -14.72 -2.03
C LYS A 133 11.37 -13.56 -1.76
N ASP A 134 12.57 -13.86 -1.27
CA ASP A 134 13.56 -12.84 -0.89
C ASP A 134 13.93 -11.88 -2.03
N ALA A 135 14.09 -12.40 -3.25
CA ALA A 135 14.40 -11.59 -4.43
C ALA A 135 13.31 -10.54 -4.72
N ASP A 136 12.04 -10.91 -4.56
CA ASP A 136 10.92 -9.99 -4.76
C ASP A 136 10.84 -8.94 -3.65
N ILE A 137 11.11 -9.34 -2.40
CA ILE A 137 11.19 -8.40 -1.26
C ILE A 137 12.31 -7.39 -1.48
N LEU A 138 13.45 -7.83 -2.04
CA LEU A 138 14.56 -6.95 -2.39
C LEU A 138 14.18 -5.97 -3.50
N ASN A 139 13.53 -6.43 -4.57
CA ASN A 139 13.08 -5.58 -5.67
C ASN A 139 12.03 -4.56 -5.21
N TYR A 140 11.07 -4.96 -4.38
CA TYR A 140 10.13 -4.06 -3.72
C TYR A 140 10.84 -2.94 -2.95
N ARG A 141 11.85 -3.30 -2.14
CA ARG A 141 12.61 -2.32 -1.35
C ARG A 141 13.42 -1.38 -2.23
N LYS A 142 14.06 -1.90 -3.29
CA LYS A 142 14.81 -1.10 -4.27
C LYS A 142 13.90 -0.10 -4.99
N GLY A 143 12.72 -0.54 -5.45
CA GLY A 143 11.75 0.33 -6.10
C GLY A 143 11.30 1.48 -5.19
N LEU A 144 11.02 1.17 -3.92
CA LEU A 144 10.67 2.20 -2.95
C LEU A 144 11.80 3.17 -2.63
N ILE A 145 13.04 2.69 -2.43
CA ILE A 145 14.19 3.57 -2.15
C ILE A 145 14.42 4.52 -3.33
N SER A 146 14.39 4.00 -4.56
CA SER A 146 14.47 4.82 -5.78
C SER A 146 13.39 5.89 -5.83
N PHE A 147 12.14 5.55 -5.46
CA PHE A 147 11.05 6.51 -5.39
C PHE A 147 11.23 7.55 -4.27
N TYR A 148 11.72 7.14 -3.10
CA TYR A 148 11.93 8.07 -1.98
C TYR A 148 12.95 9.14 -2.31
N GLU A 149 14.03 8.75 -2.97
CA GLU A 149 15.16 9.63 -3.30
C GLU A 149 14.93 10.47 -4.55
N ASN A 150 14.26 9.90 -5.57
CA ASN A 150 14.19 10.51 -6.90
C ASN A 150 12.76 10.74 -7.41
N GLU A 151 11.73 10.39 -6.63
CA GLU A 151 10.31 10.51 -6.99
C GLU A 151 9.95 9.83 -8.33
N THR A 152 10.73 8.82 -8.71
CA THR A 152 10.56 8.07 -9.95
C THR A 152 9.89 6.73 -9.66
N TYR A 153 8.79 6.45 -10.34
CA TYR A 153 7.98 5.25 -10.12
C TYR A 153 8.51 3.99 -10.82
N SER A 154 9.37 4.12 -11.84
CA SER A 154 9.71 3.05 -12.79
C SER A 154 10.08 1.73 -12.12
N LEU A 155 11.05 1.72 -11.20
CA LEU A 155 11.48 0.48 -10.54
C LEU A 155 10.39 -0.17 -9.66
N TYR A 156 9.50 0.64 -9.06
CA TYR A 156 8.36 0.11 -8.32
C TYR A 156 7.30 -0.44 -9.27
N THR A 157 7.02 0.28 -10.36
CA THR A 157 6.09 -0.16 -11.41
C THR A 157 6.55 -1.46 -12.04
N ASP A 158 7.83 -1.60 -12.37
CA ASP A 158 8.40 -2.84 -12.93
C ASP A 158 8.19 -4.01 -11.96
N TYR A 159 8.58 -3.84 -10.69
CA TYR A 159 8.31 -4.83 -9.65
C TYR A 159 6.81 -5.19 -9.58
N PHE A 160 5.94 -4.19 -9.51
CA PHE A 160 4.50 -4.37 -9.36
C PHE A 160 3.89 -5.15 -10.55
N LEU A 161 4.23 -4.78 -11.78
CA LEU A 161 3.74 -5.43 -13.00
C LEU A 161 4.32 -6.83 -13.17
N ASP A 162 5.61 -7.04 -12.87
CA ASP A 162 6.24 -8.36 -12.92
C ASP A 162 5.53 -9.34 -11.98
N ARG A 163 5.12 -8.89 -10.79
CA ARG A 163 4.34 -9.71 -9.86
C ARG A 163 2.99 -10.14 -10.44
N GLN A 164 2.29 -9.24 -11.13
CA GLN A 164 1.04 -9.56 -11.80
C GLN A 164 1.26 -10.57 -12.93
N LEU A 165 2.28 -10.35 -13.77
CA LEU A 165 2.60 -11.23 -14.90
C LEU A 165 2.96 -12.65 -14.45
N VAL A 166 3.79 -12.79 -13.40
CA VAL A 166 4.12 -14.10 -12.84
C VAL A 166 2.86 -14.82 -12.38
N ARG A 167 1.97 -14.14 -11.67
CA ARG A 167 0.73 -14.75 -11.17
C ARG A 167 -0.21 -15.18 -12.29
N ILE A 168 -0.36 -14.36 -13.32
CA ILE A 168 -1.18 -14.68 -14.51
C ILE A 168 -0.61 -15.91 -15.23
N LYS A 169 0.73 -16.00 -15.36
CA LYS A 169 1.39 -17.16 -15.97
C LYS A 169 1.17 -18.44 -15.18
N GLU A 170 1.26 -18.39 -13.84
CA GLU A 170 0.96 -19.54 -12.97
C GLU A 170 -0.47 -20.03 -13.19
N LEU A 171 -1.47 -19.14 -13.10
CA LEU A 171 -2.88 -19.49 -13.27
C LEU A 171 -3.22 -20.04 -14.67
N THR A 172 -2.57 -19.51 -15.71
CA THR A 172 -2.81 -19.96 -17.10
C THR A 172 -2.07 -21.24 -17.45
N THR A 173 -0.97 -21.57 -16.74
CA THR A 173 -0.26 -22.83 -16.91
C THR A 173 -0.98 -23.97 -16.19
N ASP A 174 -1.46 -23.71 -14.97
CA ASP A 174 -2.24 -24.69 -14.20
C ASP A 174 -3.55 -25.06 -14.94
N ALA A 175 -4.24 -24.07 -15.52
CA ALA A 175 -5.45 -24.29 -16.32
C ALA A 175 -5.22 -25.12 -17.60
N ARG A 176 -3.98 -25.19 -18.12
CA ARG A 176 -3.63 -26.02 -19.30
C ARG A 176 -3.27 -27.45 -18.93
N MET A 177 -2.99 -27.76 -17.66
CA MET A 177 -2.74 -29.13 -17.21
C MET A 177 -4.02 -29.86 -16.76
N GLU A 178 -5.12 -29.12 -16.55
CA GLU A 178 -6.43 -29.66 -16.18
C GLU A 178 -7.37 -29.91 -17.39
N MET A 179 -6.93 -29.60 -18.62
CA MET A 179 -7.63 -29.92 -19.88
C MET A 179 -6.95 -31.07 -20.63
#